data_AF-A0A1X2II64-F1
#
_entry.id   AF-A0A1X2II64-F1
#
_cell.length_a   1.000
_cell.length_b   1.000
_cell.length_c   1.000
_cell.angle_alpha   90.00
_cell.angle_beta   90.00
_cell.angle_gamma   90.00
#
_symmetry.space_group_name_H-M   'P 1'
#
loop_
_entity.id
_entity.type
_entity.pdbx_description
1 polymer ?
#
loop_
_entity_poly.entity_id
_entity_poly.type
_entity_poly.pdbx_seq_one_letter_code
_entity_poly.pdbx_strand_id
1 'polypeptide(L)'
;MGYTGFLKAIYMTLLINASTPWLAMVTQWLNTGTFHDTYHDFFIVANEQNNSADKRTASMTINTAALPCFLSEKYAKMVLRAGMSILQQKVDPAMLDELDLTWLDSSCSSNVEYIM
;
A
#
# COMPACT_ATOMS: atom_id res chain seq x y z
N MET A 1 28.69 -30.59 8.86
CA MET A 1 27.29 -30.47 8.43
C MET A 1 26.36 -29.82 9.48
N GLY A 2 26.85 -29.07 10.48
CA GLY A 2 26.00 -28.47 11.54
C GLY A 2 25.76 -26.95 11.46
N TYR A 3 26.57 -26.21 10.70
CA TYR A 3 26.54 -24.74 10.72
C TYR A 3 25.47 -24.10 9.84
N THR A 4 24.97 -24.81 8.82
CA THR A 4 23.96 -24.29 7.89
C THR A 4 22.60 -24.11 8.56
N GLY A 5 22.21 -25.02 9.45
CA GLY A 5 20.98 -24.91 10.23
C GLY A 5 21.02 -23.74 11.21
N PHE A 6 22.15 -23.55 11.90
CA PHE A 6 22.36 -22.45 12.83
C PHE A 6 22.37 -21.08 12.12
N LEU A 7 23.10 -20.96 11.00
CA LEU A 7 23.10 -19.74 10.18
C LEU A 7 21.69 -19.42 9.66
N LYS A 8 20.95 -20.42 9.18
CA LYS A 8 19.57 -20.24 8.74
C LYS A 8 18.68 -19.73 9.87
N ALA A 9 18.84 -20.24 11.08
CA ALA A 9 18.09 -19.76 12.24
C ALA A 9 18.40 -18.28 12.53
N ILE A 10 19.68 -17.88 12.50
CA ILE A 10 20.08 -16.47 12.70
C ILE A 10 19.44 -15.57 11.64
N TYR A 11 19.55 -15.91 10.34
CA TYR A 11 18.97 -15.10 9.27
C TYR A 11 17.44 -15.02 9.38
N MET A 12 16.76 -16.10 9.74
CA MET A 12 15.31 -16.08 9.95
C MET A 12 14.91 -15.20 11.13
N THR A 13 15.59 -15.32 12.27
CA THR A 13 15.31 -14.48 13.45
C THR A 13 15.55 -13.00 13.14
N LEU A 14 16.65 -12.68 12.44
CA LEU A 14 16.95 -11.31 12.05
C LEU A 14 15.89 -10.75 11.08
N LEU A 15 15.49 -11.53 10.09
CA LEU A 15 14.46 -11.13 9.12
C LEU A 15 13.11 -10.89 9.80
N ILE A 16 12.70 -11.75 10.74
CA ILE A 16 11.46 -11.55 11.50
C ILE A 16 11.54 -10.26 12.32
N ASN A 17 12.63 -10.05 13.06
CA ASN A 17 12.77 -8.85 13.88
C ASN A 17 12.80 -7.56 13.04
N ALA A 18 13.49 -7.57 11.90
CA ALA A 18 13.56 -6.42 11.00
C ALA A 18 12.21 -6.13 10.28
N SER A 19 11.45 -7.17 9.93
CA SER A 19 10.17 -7.03 9.23
C SER A 19 8.98 -6.74 10.16
N THR A 20 9.12 -6.98 11.46
CA THR A 20 8.05 -6.74 12.45
C THR A 20 7.48 -5.32 12.44
N PRO A 21 8.28 -4.23 12.55
CA PRO A 21 7.75 -2.87 12.52
C PRO A 21 7.10 -2.53 11.18
N TRP A 22 7.68 -3.03 10.09
CA TRP A 22 7.12 -2.85 8.74
C TRP A 22 5.76 -3.54 8.59
N LEU A 23 5.61 -4.77 9.08
CA LEU A 23 4.34 -5.48 9.10
C LEU A 23 3.30 -4.82 10.00
N ALA A 24 3.72 -4.21 11.11
CA ALA A 24 2.83 -3.44 11.98
C ALA A 24 2.24 -2.24 11.22
N MET A 25 3.05 -1.52 10.44
CA MET A 25 2.58 -0.42 9.59
C MET A 25 1.61 -0.89 8.50
N VAL A 26 1.90 -2.00 7.83
CA VAL A 26 0.96 -2.62 6.87
C VAL A 26 -0.36 -2.99 7.54
N THR A 27 -0.30 -3.59 8.73
CA THR A 27 -1.48 -3.99 9.49
C THR A 27 -2.30 -2.78 9.92
N GLN A 28 -1.66 -1.71 10.37
CA GLN A 28 -2.33 -0.46 10.72
C GLN A 28 -3.02 0.15 9.49
N TRP A 29 -2.32 0.21 8.36
CA TRP A 29 -2.86 0.69 7.08
C TRP A 29 -4.09 -0.09 6.65
N LEU A 30 -4.04 -1.42 6.70
CA LEU A 30 -5.13 -2.31 6.30
C LEU A 30 -6.30 -2.38 7.30
N ASN A 31 -6.16 -1.86 8.51
CA ASN A 31 -7.26 -1.84 9.48
C ASN A 31 -7.88 -0.45 9.62
N THR A 32 -7.05 0.58 9.52
CA THR A 32 -7.46 1.96 9.83
C THR A 32 -7.43 2.88 8.63
N GLY A 33 -6.81 2.49 7.52
CA GLY A 33 -6.58 3.40 6.39
C GLY A 33 -5.67 4.57 6.75
N THR A 34 -4.94 4.50 7.87
CA THR A 34 -3.93 5.48 8.28
C THR A 34 -2.67 4.76 8.74
N PHE A 35 -1.53 5.43 8.62
CA PHE A 35 -0.25 4.94 9.09
C PHE A 35 0.55 6.12 9.65
N HIS A 36 1.48 5.84 10.56
CA HIS A 36 2.38 6.84 11.09
C HIS A 36 3.80 6.47 10.68
N ASP A 37 4.31 7.15 9.65
CA ASP A 37 5.67 6.95 9.14
C ASP A 37 6.47 8.24 9.27
N THR A 38 7.19 8.36 10.38
CA THR A 38 8.03 9.53 10.69
C THR A 38 9.33 9.54 9.89
N TYR A 39 9.79 8.38 9.44
CA TYR A 39 11.12 8.21 8.83
C TYR A 39 11.05 7.99 7.32
N HIS A 40 9.86 7.90 6.73
CA HIS A 40 9.63 7.62 5.31
C HIS A 40 10.18 6.26 4.87
N ASP A 41 10.21 5.31 5.81
CA ASP A 41 10.67 3.94 5.58
C ASP A 41 9.55 3.04 5.01
N PHE A 42 8.30 3.52 5.03
CA PHE A 42 7.17 2.81 4.48
C PHE A 42 7.06 3.01 2.96
N PHE A 43 6.66 1.96 2.25
CA PHE A 43 6.59 1.99 0.79
C PHE A 43 5.38 2.77 0.27
N ILE A 44 4.45 3.19 1.13
CA ILE A 44 3.30 4.03 0.76
C ILE A 44 3.61 5.47 1.16
N VAL A 45 3.54 6.38 0.18
CA VAL A 45 3.83 7.80 0.36
C VAL A 45 2.57 8.59 0.05
N ALA A 46 2.17 9.46 0.98
CA ALA A 46 1.13 10.45 0.73
C ALA A 46 1.76 11.65 0.02
N ASN A 47 1.32 11.95 -1.20
CA ASN A 47 1.75 13.15 -1.91
C ASN A 47 0.92 14.33 -1.41
N GLU A 48 1.51 15.21 -0.62
CA GLU A 48 0.88 16.44 -0.11
C GLU A 48 0.74 17.55 -1.18
N GLN A 49 0.89 17.23 -2.46
CA GLN A 49 1.27 18.21 -3.46
C GLN A 49 0.13 19.05 -4.08
N ASN A 50 -1.10 18.94 -3.60
CA ASN A 50 -2.21 19.73 -4.12
C ASN A 50 -2.68 20.79 -3.11
N ASN A 51 -2.11 21.99 -3.26
CA ASN A 51 -2.63 23.27 -2.75
C ASN A 51 -3.93 23.69 -3.48
N SER A 52 -4.88 22.78 -3.65
CA SER A 52 -6.24 23.06 -4.09
C SER A 52 -7.16 22.87 -2.89
N ALA A 53 -8.19 23.70 -2.78
CA ALA A 53 -9.07 23.83 -1.62
C ALA A 53 -9.76 22.53 -1.14
N ASP A 54 -9.64 21.44 -1.89
CA ASP A 54 -10.07 20.09 -1.53
C ASP A 54 -8.94 19.26 -0.90
N LYS A 55 -8.74 19.45 0.40
CA LYS A 55 -7.90 18.62 1.28
C LYS A 55 -8.35 17.15 1.41
N ARG A 56 -9.28 16.67 0.57
CA ARG A 56 -10.03 15.43 0.82
C ARG A 56 -9.58 14.23 -0.02
N THR A 57 -8.79 14.44 -1.06
CA THR A 57 -8.21 13.36 -1.90
C THR A 57 -6.69 13.37 -1.80
N ALA A 58 -6.16 12.86 -0.69
CA ALA A 58 -4.72 12.60 -0.58
C ALA A 58 -4.33 11.54 -1.62
N SER A 59 -3.64 11.95 -2.68
CA SER A 59 -3.09 11.01 -3.66
C SER A 59 -1.96 10.22 -3.00
N MET A 60 -2.11 8.90 -2.89
CA MET A 60 -1.10 8.02 -2.32
C MET A 60 -0.39 7.25 -3.42
N THR A 61 0.93 7.16 -3.33
CA THR A 61 1.78 6.48 -4.32
C THR A 61 2.70 5.47 -3.66
N ILE A 62 3.28 4.58 -4.46
CA ILE A 62 4.23 3.58 -3.97
C ILE A 62 5.65 4.05 -4.27
N ASN A 63 6.48 4.10 -3.24
CA ASN A 63 7.91 4.26 -3.36
C ASN A 63 8.57 2.89 -3.57
N THR A 64 8.94 2.60 -4.82
CA THR A 64 9.58 1.33 -5.19
C THR A 64 10.97 1.14 -4.57
N ALA A 65 11.65 2.22 -4.17
CA ALA A 65 12.96 2.14 -3.52
C ALA A 65 12.87 1.67 -2.05
N ALA A 66 11.74 1.92 -1.37
CA ALA A 66 11.46 1.47 -0.01
C ALA A 66 10.76 0.09 0.02
N LEU A 67 10.60 -0.55 -1.14
CA LEU A 67 9.93 -1.84 -1.23
C LEU A 67 10.87 -2.96 -0.77
N PRO A 68 10.47 -3.79 0.21
CA PRO A 68 11.28 -4.93 0.59
C PRO A 68 11.39 -5.92 -0.56
N CYS A 69 12.58 -6.50 -0.75
CA CYS A 69 12.88 -7.40 -1.88
C CYS A 69 12.02 -8.68 -1.91
N PHE A 70 11.40 -9.03 -0.79
CA PHE A 70 10.47 -10.17 -0.69
C PHE A 70 9.03 -9.83 -1.07
N LEU A 71 8.68 -8.54 -1.20
CA LEU A 71 7.36 -8.09 -1.62
C LEU A 71 7.41 -7.67 -3.09
N SER A 72 6.59 -8.30 -3.93
CA SER A 72 6.43 -7.85 -5.31
C SER A 72 5.63 -6.55 -5.38
N GLU A 73 5.95 -5.70 -6.35
CA GLU A 73 5.20 -4.48 -6.67
C GLU A 73 3.70 -4.75 -6.88
N LYS A 74 3.35 -5.92 -7.44
CA LYS A 74 1.95 -6.32 -7.60
C LYS A 74 1.20 -6.38 -6.27
N TYR A 75 1.81 -6.99 -5.25
CA TYR A 75 1.22 -7.09 -3.92
C TYR A 75 1.24 -5.75 -3.19
N ALA A 76 2.28 -4.94 -3.40
CA ALA A 76 2.35 -3.58 -2.88
C ALA A 76 1.17 -2.71 -3.37
N LYS A 77 0.85 -2.80 -4.67
CA LYS A 77 -0.33 -2.16 -5.26
C LYS A 77 -1.63 -2.67 -4.67
N MET A 78 -1.74 -3.97 -4.38
CA MET A 78 -2.93 -4.50 -3.69
C MET A 78 -3.07 -3.94 -2.27
N VAL A 79 -1.98 -3.87 -1.50
CA VAL A 79 -1.99 -3.31 -0.14
C VAL A 79 -2.38 -1.82 -0.17
N LEU A 80 -1.85 -1.05 -1.13
CA LEU A 80 -2.25 0.34 -1.35
C LEU A 80 -3.76 0.44 -1.60
N ARG A 81 -4.28 -0.33 -2.56
CA ARG A 81 -5.71 -0.32 -2.92
C ARG A 81 -6.61 -0.68 -1.74
N ALA A 82 -6.22 -1.69 -0.96
CA ALA A 82 -6.98 -2.13 0.20
C ALA A 82 -7.09 -1.02 1.25
N GLY A 83 -5.99 -0.37 1.64
CA GLY A 83 -6.08 0.72 2.61
C GLY A 83 -6.74 1.99 2.07
N MET A 84 -6.60 2.29 0.77
CA MET A 84 -7.35 3.37 0.12
C MET A 84 -8.86 3.15 0.18
N SER A 85 -9.33 1.90 -0.01
CA SER A 85 -10.76 1.58 0.10
C SER A 85 -11.30 1.81 1.53
N ILE A 86 -10.47 1.55 2.55
CA ILE A 86 -10.83 1.79 3.96
C ILE A 86 -10.84 3.27 4.26
N LEU A 87 -9.86 4.01 3.74
CA LEU A 87 -9.81 5.47 3.85
C LEU A 87 -11.06 6.09 3.21
N GLN A 88 -11.47 5.62 2.03
CA GLN A 88 -12.68 6.05 1.34
C GLN A 88 -13.96 5.73 2.11
N GLN A 89 -14.06 4.56 2.75
CA GLN A 89 -15.23 4.19 3.55
C GLN A 89 -15.45 5.14 4.74
N LYS A 90 -14.40 5.80 5.23
CA LYS A 90 -14.49 6.81 6.29
C LYS A 90 -14.94 8.19 5.79
N VAL A 91 -15.03 8.39 4.48
CA VAL A 91 -15.54 9.63 3.85
C VAL A 91 -17.03 9.43 3.54
N ASP A 92 -17.87 10.41 3.92
CA ASP A 92 -19.33 10.34 3.80
C ASP A 92 -19.82 9.94 2.38
N PRO A 93 -20.87 9.10 2.25
CA PRO A 93 -21.36 8.57 0.98
C PRO A 93 -22.03 9.60 0.05
N ALA A 94 -22.19 10.86 0.48
CA ALA A 94 -22.77 11.94 -0.33
C ALA A 94 -21.77 12.61 -1.29
N MET A 95 -20.50 12.20 -1.29
CA MET A 95 -19.39 12.87 -1.98
C MET A 95 -18.70 11.98 -3.05
N LEU A 96 -19.42 10.97 -3.55
CA LEU A 96 -18.91 9.95 -4.48
C LEU A 96 -18.77 10.42 -5.95
N ASP A 97 -19.22 11.62 -6.28
CA ASP A 97 -19.23 12.15 -7.66
C ASP A 97 -17.85 12.64 -8.16
N GLU A 98 -16.86 12.78 -7.27
CA GLU A 98 -15.56 13.36 -7.63
C GLU A 98 -14.40 12.47 -7.16
N LEU A 99 -14.54 11.15 -7.34
CA LEU A 99 -13.40 10.24 -7.20
C LEU A 99 -12.63 10.17 -8.51
N ASP A 100 -11.40 10.69 -8.47
CA ASP A 100 -10.39 10.37 -9.47
C ASP A 100 -10.00 8.88 -9.36
N LEU A 101 -10.68 8.05 -10.15
CA LEU A 101 -10.49 6.61 -10.29
C LEU A 101 -9.34 6.26 -11.24
N THR A 102 -8.43 7.19 -11.56
CA THR A 102 -7.25 6.93 -12.41
C THR A 102 -6.33 5.82 -11.86
N TRP A 103 -6.47 5.43 -10.58
CA TRP A 103 -5.78 4.29 -9.97
C TRP A 103 -6.47 2.93 -10.20
N LEU A 104 -7.74 2.93 -10.61
CA LEU A 104 -8.54 1.74 -10.87
C LEU A 104 -8.22 1.15 -12.26
N ASP A 105 -7.91 1.99 -13.25
CA ASP A 105 -7.70 1.54 -14.63
C ASP A 105 -6.23 1.51 -15.07
N SER A 106 -5.66 0.31 -14.99
CA SER A 106 -4.68 -0.14 -15.98
C SER A 106 -4.76 -1.65 -16.26
N SER A 107 -5.85 -2.33 -15.86
CA SER A 107 -5.94 -3.80 -15.95
C SER A 107 -7.33 -4.38 -16.17
N CYS A 108 -8.38 -3.57 -16.39
CA CYS A 108 -9.73 -4.06 -16.70
C CYS A 108 -10.16 -3.90 -18.17
N SER A 109 -9.24 -3.48 -19.07
CA SER A 109 -9.52 -3.48 -20.51
C SER A 109 -9.00 -4.76 -21.16
N SER A 110 -9.79 -5.84 -21.05
CA SER A 110 -9.91 -6.81 -22.14
C SER A 110 -11.18 -7.62 -21.96
N ASN A 111 -12.05 -7.56 -22.96
CA ASN A 111 -13.23 -8.38 -23.21
C ASN A 111 -14.56 -7.88 -22.62
N VAL A 112 -15.07 -6.80 -23.21
CA VAL A 112 -16.51 -6.72 -23.48
C VAL A 112 -16.65 -6.61 -25.01
N GLU A 113 -16.67 -7.76 -25.69
CA GLU A 113 -17.22 -7.82 -27.04
C GLU A 113 -18.71 -7.50 -26.95
N TYR A 114 -19.11 -6.38 -27.55
CA TYR A 114 -20.52 -6.10 -27.84
C TYR A 114 -21.01 -7.15 -28.85
N ILE A 115 -21.87 -8.06 -28.42
CA ILE A 115 -22.74 -8.78 -29.35
C ILE A 115 -24.03 -7.96 -29.48
N MET A 116 -24.24 -7.54 -30.73
CA MET A 116 -25.38 -6.81 -31.28
C MET A 116 -26.68 -7.62 -31.19
#